data_AF-A0A397F8H2-F1
#
_entry.id   AF-A0A397F8H2-F1
#
_cell.length_a   1.000
_cell.length_b   1.000
_cell.length_c   1.000
_cell.angle_alpha   90.00
_cell.angle_beta   90.00
_cell.angle_gamma   90.00
#
_symmetry.space_group_name_H-M   'P 1'
#
loop_
_entity.id
_entity.type
_entity.pdbx_description
1 polymer ?
#
loop_
_entity_poly.entity_id
_entity_poly.type
_entity_poly.pdbx_seq_one_letter_code
_entity_poly.pdbx_strand_id
1 'polypeptide(L)'
;HNHLHALPPSLFNLPQLEELNLGHNNLSDTALVGLEGLQSLRHLDLSHNQLTSAPSTLALLPYIQVIDLRGNPKLNLRSLPSLPAHVSLLHE
;
A
#
# COMPACT_ATOMS: atom_id res chain seq x y z
N HIS A 1 -11.53 -11.02 1.60
CA HIS A 1 -11.59 -11.62 0.25
C HIS A 1 -12.58 -10.86 -0.60
N ASN A 2 -12.09 -9.99 -1.46
CA ASN A 2 -12.88 -9.23 -2.44
C ASN A 2 -12.18 -9.32 -3.81
N HIS A 3 -12.81 -8.77 -4.85
CA HIS A 3 -12.27 -8.74 -6.21
C HIS A 3 -12.03 -7.31 -6.69
N LEU A 4 -11.55 -6.43 -5.80
CA LEU A 4 -11.29 -5.06 -6.17
C LEU A 4 -10.09 -4.98 -7.11
N HIS A 5 -10.30 -4.34 -8.25
CA HIS A 5 -9.25 -3.99 -9.23
C HIS A 5 -8.83 -2.51 -9.12
N ALA A 6 -9.71 -1.67 -8.58
CA ALA A 6 -9.51 -0.25 -8.40
C ALA A 6 -10.13 0.21 -7.09
N LEU A 7 -9.63 1.31 -6.57
CA LEU A 7 -10.14 1.97 -5.37
C LEU A 7 -10.86 3.26 -5.77
N PRO A 8 -11.96 3.63 -5.10
CA PRO A 8 -12.63 4.88 -5.39
C PRO A 8 -11.71 6.05 -5.01
N PRO A 9 -11.57 7.10 -5.86
CA PRO A 9 -10.69 8.23 -5.56
C PRO A 9 -11.00 8.94 -4.23
N SER A 10 -12.25 8.89 -3.78
CA SER A 10 -12.68 9.46 -2.50
C SER A 10 -12.04 8.77 -1.29
N LEU A 11 -11.59 7.52 -1.40
CA LEU A 11 -10.86 6.82 -0.34
C LEU A 11 -9.60 7.58 0.05
N PHE A 12 -8.90 8.12 -0.94
CA PHE A 12 -7.65 8.86 -0.75
C PHE A 12 -7.85 10.24 -0.12
N ASN A 13 -9.09 10.72 0.00
CA ASN A 13 -9.43 11.99 0.64
C ASN A 13 -9.87 11.80 2.10
N LEU A 14 -9.34 10.77 2.77
CA LEU A 14 -9.56 10.48 4.19
C LEU A 14 -8.27 10.78 4.98
N PRO A 15 -7.94 12.06 5.24
CA PRO A 15 -6.67 12.44 5.84
C PRO A 15 -6.49 11.95 7.29
N GLN A 16 -7.58 11.55 7.95
CA GLN A 16 -7.60 11.01 9.31
C GLN A 16 -7.59 9.46 9.35
N LEU A 17 -7.53 8.79 8.20
CA LEU A 17 -7.48 7.33 8.17
C LEU A 17 -6.13 6.83 8.67
N GLU A 18 -6.14 6.02 9.72
CA GLU A 18 -4.92 5.46 10.34
C GLU A 18 -4.61 4.04 9.86
N GLU A 19 -5.64 3.26 9.52
CA GLU A 19 -5.49 1.87 9.10
C GLU A 19 -6.30 1.61 7.82
N LEU A 20 -5.67 0.98 6.85
CA LEU A 20 -6.29 0.62 5.58
C LEU A 20 -5.97 -0.84 5.26
N ASN A 21 -7.00 -1.70 5.31
CA ASN A 21 -6.90 -3.09 4.90
C ASN A 21 -7.45 -3.28 3.48
N LEU A 22 -6.56 -3.65 2.57
CA LEU A 22 -6.84 -3.99 1.18
C LEU A 22 -6.33 -5.41 0.84
N GLY A 23 -6.04 -6.21 1.87
CA GLY A 23 -5.57 -7.58 1.72
C GLY A 23 -6.58 -8.45 0.96
N HIS A 24 -6.07 -9.46 0.24
CA HIS A 24 -6.88 -10.42 -0.52
C HIS A 24 -7.83 -9.76 -1.53
N ASN A 25 -7.26 -9.00 -2.47
CA ASN A 25 -7.93 -8.36 -3.60
C ASN A 25 -7.17 -8.66 -4.92
N ASN A 26 -7.53 -7.96 -5.99
CA ASN A 26 -6.90 -8.05 -7.31
C ASN A 26 -6.24 -6.72 -7.71
N LEU A 27 -5.71 -5.98 -6.73
CA LEU A 27 -5.11 -4.67 -6.95
C LEU A 27 -3.76 -4.80 -7.67
N SER A 28 -3.53 -3.87 -8.60
CA SER A 28 -2.26 -3.62 -9.28
C SER A 28 -1.65 -2.30 -8.81
N ASP A 29 -0.39 -2.04 -9.19
CA ASP A 29 0.37 -0.84 -8.82
C ASP A 29 -0.41 0.47 -9.11
N THR A 30 -1.18 0.48 -10.20
CA THR A 30 -2.04 1.61 -10.61
C THR A 30 -3.17 1.92 -9.64
N ALA A 31 -3.64 0.94 -8.87
CA ALA A 31 -4.71 1.15 -7.89
C ALA A 31 -4.22 1.88 -6.63
N LEU A 32 -2.90 2.02 -6.46
CA LEU A 32 -2.26 2.68 -5.32
C LEU A 32 -1.95 4.17 -5.56
N VAL A 33 -2.28 4.69 -6.74
CA VAL A 33 -2.15 6.12 -7.06
C VAL A 33 -3.11 6.93 -6.18
N GLY A 34 -2.59 7.92 -5.46
CA GLY A 34 -3.37 8.75 -4.54
C GLY A 34 -3.18 8.40 -3.07
N LEU A 35 -2.47 7.31 -2.73
CA LEU A 35 -2.21 6.95 -1.33
C LEU A 35 -1.56 8.08 -0.52
N GLU A 36 -0.82 8.98 -1.16
CA GLU A 36 -0.26 10.19 -0.52
C GLU A 36 -1.31 11.08 0.16
N GLY A 37 -2.60 10.98 -0.18
CA GLY A 37 -3.66 11.72 0.50
C GLY A 37 -3.97 11.23 1.92
N LEU A 38 -3.55 10.00 2.27
CA LEU A 38 -3.80 9.36 3.56
C LEU A 38 -2.77 9.79 4.61
N GLN A 39 -2.78 11.08 4.94
CA GLN A 39 -1.73 11.72 5.73
C GLN A 39 -1.57 11.20 7.17
N SER A 40 -2.56 10.52 7.74
CA SER A 40 -2.48 9.90 9.08
C SER A 40 -2.24 8.39 9.05
N LEU A 41 -2.02 7.79 7.88
CA LEU A 41 -1.94 6.34 7.73
C LEU A 41 -0.72 5.76 8.45
N ARG A 42 -0.95 4.74 9.27
CA ARG A 42 0.04 4.01 10.07
C ARG A 42 0.18 2.56 9.62
N HIS A 43 -0.93 1.91 9.25
CA HIS A 43 -0.96 0.52 8.82
C HIS A 43 -1.62 0.39 7.45
N LEU A 44 -0.90 -0.22 6.53
CA LEU A 44 -1.38 -0.53 5.18
C LEU A 44 -1.20 -2.01 4.89
N ASP A 45 -2.31 -2.73 4.75
CA ASP A 45 -2.30 -4.13 4.32
C ASP A 45 -2.65 -4.22 2.83
N LEU A 46 -1.67 -4.63 2.02
CA LEU A 46 -1.79 -4.90 0.59
C LEU A 46 -1.45 -6.37 0.28
N SER A 47 -1.51 -7.23 1.29
CA SER A 47 -1.19 -8.64 1.15
C SER A 47 -2.13 -9.34 0.17
N HIS A 48 -1.67 -10.41 -0.48
CA HIS A 48 -2.48 -11.22 -1.38
C HIS A 48 -3.18 -10.41 -2.50
N ASN A 49 -2.39 -9.59 -3.21
CA ASN A 49 -2.81 -8.82 -4.38
C ASN A 49 -1.99 -9.22 -5.62
N GLN A 50 -2.03 -8.41 -6.68
CA GLN A 50 -1.31 -8.62 -7.94
C GLN A 50 -0.25 -7.54 -8.19
N LEU A 51 0.35 -7.01 -7.10
CA LEU A 51 1.34 -5.95 -7.18
C LEU A 51 2.64 -6.47 -7.83
N THR A 52 3.18 -5.65 -8.73
CA THR A 52 4.50 -5.85 -9.34
C THR A 52 5.55 -4.92 -8.74
N SER A 53 5.10 -3.77 -8.24
CA SER A 53 5.89 -2.77 -7.54
C SER A 53 5.00 -2.01 -6.55
N ALA A 54 5.57 -1.00 -5.90
CA ALA A 54 4.82 -0.06 -5.07
C ALA A 54 5.21 1.39 -5.44
N PRO A 55 4.27 2.35 -5.40
CA PRO A 55 4.57 3.73 -5.78
C PRO A 55 5.51 4.39 -4.77
N SER A 56 6.40 5.26 -5.26
CA SER A 56 7.32 6.02 -4.40
C SER A 56 6.60 6.93 -3.41
N THR A 57 5.32 7.24 -3.64
CA THR A 57 4.47 8.02 -2.73
C THR A 57 4.26 7.34 -1.38
N LEU A 58 4.42 6.01 -1.28
CA LEU A 58 4.40 5.32 0.03
C LEU A 58 5.50 5.82 0.97
N ALA A 59 6.65 6.22 0.43
CA ALA A 59 7.74 6.79 1.22
C ALA A 59 7.46 8.22 1.69
N LEU A 60 6.40 8.86 1.18
CA LEU A 60 5.99 10.22 1.55
C LEU A 60 4.96 10.24 2.69
N LEU A 61 4.45 9.08 3.10
CA LEU A 61 3.49 8.99 4.21
C LEU A 61 4.20 9.25 5.55
N PRO A 62 3.88 10.34 6.26
CA PRO A 62 4.69 10.81 7.37
C PRO A 62 4.60 9.95 8.63
N TYR A 63 3.53 9.17 8.78
CA TYR A 63 3.27 8.34 9.97
C TYR A 63 3.18 6.85 9.66
N ILE A 64 3.54 6.41 8.45
CA ILE A 64 3.44 5.00 8.07
C ILE A 64 4.42 4.18 8.91
N GLN A 65 3.94 3.07 9.46
CA GLN A 65 4.71 2.21 10.36
C GLN A 65 4.81 0.80 9.80
N VAL A 66 3.74 0.29 9.21
CA VAL A 66 3.70 -1.08 8.68
C VAL A 66 3.09 -1.09 7.30
N ILE A 67 3.78 -1.76 6.38
CA ILE A 67 3.29 -2.07 5.04
C ILE A 67 3.38 -3.58 4.85
N ASP A 68 2.24 -4.23 4.61
CA ASP A 68 2.18 -5.66 4.31
C ASP A 68 2.02 -5.89 2.81
N LEU A 69 3.03 -6.50 2.19
CA LEU A 69 3.07 -6.87 0.78
C LEU A 69 3.13 -8.39 0.57
N ARG A 70 2.97 -9.21 1.63
CA ARG A 70 3.06 -10.67 1.54
C ARG A 70 2.05 -11.23 0.54
N GLY A 71 2.40 -12.34 -0.10
CA GLY A 71 1.49 -12.97 -1.06
C GLY A 71 1.22 -12.17 -2.34
N ASN A 72 2.11 -11.23 -2.71
CA ASN A 72 2.14 -10.63 -4.06
C ASN A 72 3.16 -11.36 -4.94
N PRO A 73 2.76 -12.39 -5.71
CA PRO A 73 3.69 -13.32 -6.35
C PRO A 73 4.54 -12.71 -7.47
N LYS A 74 4.14 -11.54 -8.00
CA LYS A 74 4.84 -10.83 -9.08
C LYS A 74 5.68 -9.65 -8.56
N LEU A 75 5.71 -9.45 -7.24
CA LEU A 75 6.37 -8.30 -6.63
C LEU A 75 7.88 -8.38 -6.84
N ASN A 76 8.45 -7.35 -7.43
CA ASN A 76 9.89 -7.20 -7.55
C ASN A 76 10.42 -6.35 -6.40
N LEU A 77 11.05 -6.98 -5.40
CA LEU A 77 11.62 -6.27 -4.25
C LEU A 77 12.67 -5.22 -4.65
N ARG A 78 13.32 -5.37 -5.81
CA ARG A 78 14.30 -4.41 -6.31
C ARG A 78 13.68 -3.14 -6.90
N SER A 79 12.39 -3.15 -7.22
CA SER A 79 11.69 -1.97 -7.74
C SER A 79 10.96 -1.19 -6.66
N LEU A 80 10.97 -1.67 -5.41
CA LEU A 80 10.36 -0.97 -4.29
C LEU A 80 11.10 0.35 -4.01
N PRO A 81 10.36 1.41 -3.62
CA PRO A 81 10.98 2.65 -3.20
C PRO A 81 11.75 2.46 -1.90
N SER A 82 12.75 3.31 -1.68
CA SER A 82 13.42 3.38 -0.38
C SER A 82 12.42 3.91 0.66
N LEU A 83 12.07 3.06 1.62
CA LEU A 83 11.21 3.44 2.74
C LEU A 83 12.06 4.02 3.90
N PRO A 84 11.50 4.89 4.75
CA PRO A 84 12.16 5.32 5.97
C PRO A 84 12.50 4.14 6.89
N ALA A 85 13.59 4.25 7.66
CA ALA A 85 14.09 3.16 8.51
C ALA A 85 13.13 2.68 9.61
N HIS A 86 12.12 3.48 9.97
CA HIS A 86 11.11 3.11 10.97
C HIS A 86 9.97 2.26 10.40
N VAL A 87 9.88 2.12 9.07
CA VAL A 87 8.81 1.38 8.41
C VAL A 87 9.14 -0.11 8.40
N SER A 88 8.26 -0.90 8.98
CA SER A 88 8.29 -2.35 8.90
C SER A 88 7.63 -2.81 7.61
N LEU A 89 8.42 -3.41 6.71
CA LEU A 89 7.93 -3.97 5.45
C LEU A 89 7.82 -5.49 5.58
N LEU A 90 6.60 -6.02 5.50
CA LEU A 90 6.35 -7.46 5.50
C LEU A 90 6.23 -7.94 4.04
N HIS A 91 7.09 -8.85 3.61
CA HIS A 91 7.12 -9.28 2.20
C HIS A 91 7.42 -10.78 1.98
N GLU A 92 7.64 -11.56 3.05
CA GLU A 92 7.86 -13.02 3.01
C GLU A 92 6.57 -13.83 3.15
#